data_AF-A0A0K1JG94-F1
#
_entry.id   AF-A0A0K1JG94-F1
#
_cell.length_a   1.000
_cell.length_b   1.000
_cell.length_c   1.000
_cell.angle_alpha   90.00
_cell.angle_beta   90.00
_cell.angle_gamma   90.00
#
_symmetry.space_group_name_H-M   'P 1'
#
loop_
_entity.id
_entity.type
_entity.pdbx_description
1 polymer ?
#
loop_
_entity_poly.entity_id
_entity_poly.type
_entity_poly.pdbx_seq_one_letter_code
_entity_poly.pdbx_strand_id
1 'polypeptide(L)'
;MSTSSTESTLGPVKTPIWAIALKWLTIGAAIALAFYVATRLADDGHWLAVSMVAMVAIAILAIYGTRRAVPLKYLLPGLLLCLGFQVWPIAYTVMTSFTNYGDGHLVSKQDATEQNIAYSVREVTGAPRYQLSVAVKAGDPITTGDPHYLLTAPDKKTYDGTATGLEPLDPKGLVRLGAGRITQAPGFTVLTPRQVNARSDLTKFAVPTDDGGGIKAVGLSEAFEGKPTLVWDKGANTLTDSATKPKRVYVAKNAQWVPQNGQGEALPVGWKENVGLDNLNEVATNSTIRTGFLKIFAWNIVFAILSVATTFILGMLIALLFNDRRLKGRSVFRSLLILPYAIPSFVTALVWASMFNQDFGLINDLTGLNIDWLGNAWAAKAAILITNLWLGFPYFFIVCTGALQSIPADVMEAAKVDGASPWRTLRSITTPLLMVAVGPLLIASFAFNFNNFGLIYLMTKGGPFVEGDATIGSTDLLITYAFRLAFSGNNPNYGLASMVSIFIFVIVALISIPAFRRTKALEEVN
;
A
#
# COMPACT_ATOMS: atom_id res chain seq x y z
N MET A 1 -32.08 -32.46 -52.05
CA MET A 1 -30.96 -32.91 -51.21
C MET A 1 -31.39 -32.75 -49.76
N SER A 2 -31.66 -33.85 -49.06
CA SER A 2 -32.00 -33.82 -47.63
C SER A 2 -30.72 -33.79 -46.81
N THR A 3 -30.62 -32.83 -45.89
CA THR A 3 -29.53 -32.77 -44.92
C THR A 3 -29.91 -33.66 -43.74
N SER A 4 -29.34 -34.85 -43.67
CA SER A 4 -29.40 -35.71 -42.48
C SER A 4 -28.65 -35.05 -41.33
N SER A 5 -29.38 -34.61 -40.31
CA SER A 5 -28.83 -34.25 -39.00
C SER A 5 -28.25 -35.50 -38.34
N THR A 6 -26.92 -35.61 -38.30
CA THR A 6 -26.23 -36.56 -37.41
C THR A 6 -26.36 -36.05 -35.98
N GLU A 7 -27.39 -36.51 -35.27
CA GLU A 7 -27.45 -36.42 -33.81
C GLU A 7 -26.25 -37.16 -33.22
N SER A 8 -25.46 -36.47 -32.38
CA SER A 8 -24.32 -37.08 -31.70
C SER A 8 -24.82 -38.10 -30.66
N THR A 9 -24.64 -39.39 -30.93
CA THR A 9 -24.97 -40.50 -30.03
C THR A 9 -23.91 -40.70 -28.92
N LEU A 10 -23.52 -39.62 -28.22
CA LEU A 10 -22.70 -39.77 -27.00
C LEU A 10 -23.65 -40.08 -25.84
N GLY A 11 -23.81 -41.36 -25.51
CA GLY A 11 -24.51 -41.80 -24.30
C GLY A 11 -23.90 -41.20 -23.02
N PRO A 12 -24.62 -41.19 -21.90
CA PRO A 12 -24.16 -40.55 -20.66
C PRO A 12 -22.86 -41.19 -20.18
N VAL A 13 -21.76 -40.44 -20.25
CA VAL A 13 -20.45 -40.85 -19.73
C VAL A 13 -20.57 -41.06 -18.22
N LYS A 14 -20.54 -42.32 -17.78
CA LYS A 14 -20.54 -42.65 -16.34
C LYS A 14 -19.20 -42.20 -15.75
N THR A 15 -19.27 -41.29 -14.77
CA THR A 15 -18.08 -40.83 -14.05
C THR A 15 -17.48 -42.02 -13.28
N PRO A 16 -16.18 -42.34 -13.45
CA PRO A 16 -15.60 -43.49 -12.78
C PRO A 16 -15.54 -43.28 -11.26
N ILE A 17 -15.65 -44.36 -10.50
CA ILE A 17 -15.74 -44.33 -9.02
C ILE A 17 -14.52 -43.64 -8.41
N TRP A 18 -13.32 -43.86 -8.96
CA TRP A 18 -12.10 -43.20 -8.48
C TRP A 18 -12.17 -41.68 -8.60
N ALA A 19 -12.81 -41.13 -9.63
CA ALA A 19 -12.95 -39.69 -9.81
C ALA A 19 -13.94 -39.09 -8.81
N ILE A 20 -15.00 -39.84 -8.45
CA ILE A 20 -15.94 -39.46 -7.40
C ILE A 20 -15.24 -39.49 -6.03
N ALA A 21 -14.44 -40.53 -5.76
CA ALA A 21 -13.66 -40.65 -4.52
C ALA A 21 -12.63 -39.52 -4.40
N LEU A 22 -11.86 -39.26 -5.46
CA LEU A 22 -10.88 -38.18 -5.51
C LEU A 22 -11.52 -36.82 -5.26
N LYS A 23 -12.68 -36.54 -5.86
CA LYS A 23 -13.45 -35.31 -5.64
C LYS A 23 -13.81 -35.12 -4.16
N TRP A 24 -14.36 -36.14 -3.51
CA TRP A 24 -14.74 -36.00 -2.10
C TRP A 24 -13.54 -35.95 -1.16
N LEU A 25 -12.46 -36.65 -1.51
CA LEU A 25 -11.19 -36.58 -0.78
C LEU A 25 -10.60 -35.16 -0.83
N THR A 26 -10.59 -34.52 -2.00
CA THR A 26 -10.06 -33.14 -2.12
C THR A 26 -10.95 -32.11 -1.43
N ILE A 27 -12.28 -32.24 -1.51
CA ILE A 27 -13.21 -31.40 -0.75
C ILE A 27 -12.99 -31.59 0.76
N GLY A 28 -12.88 -32.84 1.22
CA GLY A 28 -12.63 -33.17 2.62
C GLY A 28 -11.30 -32.59 3.12
N ALA A 29 -10.23 -32.70 2.34
CA ALA A 29 -8.93 -32.12 2.67
C ALA A 29 -8.99 -30.58 2.75
N ALA A 30 -9.70 -29.93 1.83
CA ALA A 30 -9.87 -28.47 1.85
C ALA A 30 -10.65 -28.00 3.09
N ILE A 31 -11.71 -28.73 3.47
CA ILE A 31 -12.49 -28.42 4.69
C ILE A 31 -11.67 -28.67 5.95
N ALA A 32 -10.90 -29.76 6.02
CA ALA A 32 -10.01 -30.05 7.14
C ALA A 32 -8.95 -28.94 7.31
N LEU A 33 -8.37 -28.47 6.20
CA LEU A 33 -7.45 -27.33 6.22
C LEU A 33 -8.13 -26.05 6.72
N ALA A 34 -9.33 -25.74 6.21
CA ALA A 34 -10.09 -24.58 6.65
C ALA A 34 -10.42 -24.65 8.16
N PHE A 35 -10.78 -25.84 8.65
CA PHE A 35 -11.02 -26.06 10.08
C PHE A 35 -9.75 -25.85 10.91
N TYR A 36 -8.61 -26.39 10.49
CA TYR A 36 -7.32 -26.18 11.15
C TYR A 36 -6.93 -24.69 11.20
N VAL A 37 -7.11 -23.95 10.11
CA VAL A 37 -6.85 -22.51 10.07
C VAL A 37 -7.81 -21.76 10.98
N ALA A 38 -9.10 -22.11 10.96
CA ALA A 38 -10.10 -21.49 11.82
C ALA A 38 -9.81 -21.70 13.31
N THR A 39 -9.34 -22.88 13.73
CA THR A 39 -8.96 -23.12 15.13
C THR A 39 -7.79 -22.24 15.56
N ARG A 40 -6.76 -22.08 14.71
CA ARG A 40 -5.63 -21.18 15.01
C ARG A 40 -6.08 -19.73 15.16
N LEU A 41 -6.95 -19.26 14.25
CA LEU A 41 -7.50 -17.91 14.32
C LEU A 41 -8.40 -17.70 15.55
N ALA A 42 -9.09 -18.73 16.02
CA ALA A 42 -9.92 -18.66 17.22
C ALA A 42 -9.06 -18.57 18.49
N ASP A 43 -7.96 -19.34 18.55
CA ASP A 43 -6.99 -19.28 19.65
C ASP A 43 -6.40 -17.86 19.81
N ASP A 44 -6.17 -17.17 18.69
CA ASP A 44 -5.68 -15.78 18.65
C ASP A 44 -6.80 -14.72 18.82
N GLY A 45 -8.06 -15.14 18.99
CA GLY A 45 -9.21 -14.25 19.19
C GLY A 45 -9.75 -13.55 17.93
N HIS A 46 -9.30 -13.95 16.73
CA HIS A 46 -9.69 -13.35 15.44
C HIS A 46 -11.03 -13.89 14.89
N TRP A 47 -12.13 -13.73 15.63
CA TRP A 47 -13.46 -14.29 15.32
C TRP A 47 -14.04 -13.89 13.95
N LEU A 48 -13.71 -12.70 13.45
CA LEU A 48 -14.13 -12.28 12.11
C LEU A 48 -13.47 -13.14 11.03
N ALA A 49 -12.17 -13.42 11.16
CA ALA A 49 -11.42 -14.26 10.23
C ALA A 49 -11.91 -15.71 10.28
N VAL A 50 -12.23 -16.23 11.47
CA VAL A 50 -12.88 -17.54 11.65
C VAL A 50 -14.17 -17.63 10.83
N SER A 51 -15.03 -16.61 10.92
CA SER A 51 -16.29 -16.55 10.20
C SER A 51 -16.08 -16.55 8.68
N MET A 52 -15.07 -15.83 8.19
CA MET A 52 -14.70 -15.82 6.77
C MET A 52 -14.22 -17.19 6.30
N VAL A 53 -13.32 -17.84 7.04
CA VAL A 53 -12.80 -19.18 6.69
C VAL A 53 -13.93 -20.22 6.68
N ALA A 54 -14.85 -20.16 7.64
CA ALA A 54 -16.03 -21.03 7.66
C ALA A 54 -16.93 -20.80 6.43
N MET A 55 -17.18 -19.55 6.05
CA MET A 55 -17.96 -19.22 4.84
C MET A 55 -17.29 -19.76 3.57
N VAL A 56 -15.96 -19.68 3.46
CA VAL A 56 -15.21 -20.26 2.33
C VAL A 56 -15.34 -21.78 2.30
N ALA A 57 -15.20 -22.45 3.45
CA ALA A 57 -15.37 -23.90 3.54
C ALA A 57 -16.77 -24.35 3.10
N ILE A 58 -17.81 -23.63 3.56
CA ILE A 58 -19.21 -23.87 3.16
C ILE A 58 -19.38 -23.66 1.66
N ALA A 59 -18.82 -22.58 1.09
CA ALA A 59 -18.90 -22.30 -0.34
C ALA A 59 -18.23 -23.41 -1.18
N ILE A 60 -17.05 -23.89 -0.77
CA ILE A 60 -16.37 -25.01 -1.41
C ILE A 60 -17.26 -26.26 -1.39
N LEU A 61 -17.80 -26.61 -0.23
CA LEU A 61 -18.68 -27.78 -0.09
C LEU A 61 -19.94 -27.65 -0.95
N ALA A 62 -20.62 -26.51 -0.91
CA ALA A 62 -21.86 -26.28 -1.64
C ALA A 62 -21.66 -26.29 -3.17
N ILE A 63 -20.59 -25.66 -3.65
CA ILE A 63 -20.32 -25.49 -5.09
C ILE A 63 -19.73 -26.77 -5.67
N TYR A 64 -18.68 -27.33 -5.05
CA TYR A 64 -18.04 -28.52 -5.57
C TYR A 64 -18.81 -29.79 -5.23
N GLY A 65 -19.49 -29.86 -4.08
CA GLY A 65 -20.32 -31.00 -3.68
C GLY A 65 -21.49 -31.25 -4.65
N THR A 66 -22.11 -30.20 -5.19
CA THR A 66 -23.27 -30.31 -6.08
C THR A 66 -22.89 -30.44 -7.57
N ARG A 67 -23.82 -30.98 -8.37
CA ARG A 67 -23.69 -31.04 -9.84
C ARG A 67 -24.27 -29.82 -10.55
N ARG A 68 -25.09 -29.01 -9.87
CA ARG A 68 -25.85 -27.89 -10.47
C ARG A 68 -25.00 -26.63 -10.69
N ALA A 69 -24.04 -26.37 -9.80
CA ALA A 69 -23.26 -25.13 -9.80
C ALA A 69 -22.03 -25.17 -10.74
N VAL A 70 -22.19 -25.62 -11.99
CA VAL A 70 -21.06 -25.76 -12.92
C VAL A 70 -20.32 -24.43 -13.18
N PRO A 71 -21.00 -23.30 -13.48
CA PRO A 71 -20.29 -22.03 -13.71
C PRO A 71 -19.49 -21.56 -12.49
N LEU A 72 -20.05 -21.74 -11.29
CA LEU A 72 -19.40 -21.32 -10.04
C LEU A 72 -18.13 -22.11 -9.73
N LYS A 73 -17.97 -23.34 -10.24
CA LYS A 73 -16.72 -24.10 -10.07
C LYS A 73 -15.54 -23.43 -10.76
N TYR A 74 -15.78 -22.76 -11.87
CA TYR A 74 -14.75 -22.00 -12.59
C TYR A 74 -14.51 -20.62 -11.97
N LEU A 75 -15.57 -19.99 -11.44
CA LEU A 75 -15.49 -18.65 -10.88
C LEU A 75 -14.99 -18.62 -9.43
N LEU A 76 -15.29 -19.62 -8.61
CA LEU A 76 -15.05 -19.59 -7.16
C LEU A 76 -13.59 -19.29 -6.80
N PRO A 77 -12.57 -19.95 -7.38
CA PRO A 77 -11.18 -19.63 -7.04
C PRO A 77 -10.84 -18.16 -7.32
N GLY A 78 -11.26 -17.63 -8.48
CA GLY A 78 -11.05 -16.22 -8.82
C GLY A 78 -11.82 -15.26 -7.92
N LEU A 79 -13.05 -15.60 -7.53
CA LEU A 79 -13.86 -14.81 -6.61
C LEU A 79 -13.24 -14.75 -5.21
N LEU A 80 -12.70 -15.87 -4.70
CA LEU A 80 -12.02 -15.90 -3.41
C LEU A 80 -10.76 -15.04 -3.41
N LEU A 81 -9.96 -15.11 -4.48
CA LEU A 81 -8.78 -14.26 -4.64
C LEU A 81 -9.18 -12.77 -4.75
N CYS A 82 -10.23 -12.46 -5.50
CA CYS A 82 -10.76 -11.09 -5.59
C CYS A 82 -11.25 -10.58 -4.23
N LEU A 83 -11.97 -11.39 -3.47
CA LEU A 83 -12.45 -11.00 -2.14
C LEU A 83 -11.29 -10.76 -1.16
N GLY A 84 -10.32 -11.67 -1.12
CA GLY A 84 -9.20 -11.59 -0.19
C GLY A 84 -8.15 -10.53 -0.54
N PHE A 85 -7.82 -10.38 -1.82
CA PHE A 85 -6.72 -9.51 -2.27
C PHE A 85 -7.16 -8.18 -2.87
N GLN A 86 -8.45 -8.01 -3.21
CA GLN A 86 -8.97 -6.74 -3.74
C GLN A 86 -10.03 -6.13 -2.82
N VAL A 87 -11.08 -6.87 -2.47
CA VAL A 87 -12.21 -6.32 -1.70
C VAL A 87 -11.84 -6.07 -0.25
N TRP A 88 -11.12 -6.99 0.40
CA TRP A 88 -10.72 -6.83 1.79
C TRP A 88 -9.78 -5.62 2.02
N PRO A 89 -8.71 -5.39 1.23
CA PRO A 89 -7.91 -4.18 1.37
C PRO A 89 -8.71 -2.88 1.18
N ILE A 90 -9.68 -2.86 0.27
CA ILE A 90 -10.59 -1.72 0.09
C ILE A 90 -11.44 -1.52 1.35
N ALA A 91 -12.06 -2.58 1.87
CA ALA A 91 -12.86 -2.53 3.09
C ALA A 91 -12.02 -2.08 4.31
N TYR A 92 -10.80 -2.61 4.44
CA TYR A 92 -9.87 -2.22 5.50
C TYR A 92 -9.48 -0.74 5.40
N THR A 93 -9.24 -0.24 4.19
CA THR A 93 -8.98 1.20 3.95
C THR A 93 -10.19 2.04 4.34
N VAL A 94 -11.40 1.59 3.98
CA VAL A 94 -12.65 2.25 4.35
C VAL A 94 -12.84 2.27 5.87
N MET A 95 -12.61 1.15 6.56
CA MET A 95 -12.69 1.11 8.02
C MET A 95 -11.66 2.04 8.66
N THR A 96 -10.44 2.09 8.11
CA THR A 96 -9.35 2.92 8.62
C THR A 96 -9.65 4.41 8.47
N SER A 97 -10.38 4.82 7.42
CA SER A 97 -10.73 6.24 7.22
C SER A 97 -11.63 6.84 8.29
N PHE A 98 -12.34 6.02 9.08
CA PHE A 98 -13.16 6.47 10.20
C PHE A 98 -12.40 6.41 11.53
N THR A 99 -11.07 6.26 11.51
CA THR A 99 -10.24 6.20 12.72
C THR A 99 -9.20 7.31 12.73
N ASN A 100 -8.69 7.65 13.90
CA ASN A 100 -7.52 8.52 14.07
C ASN A 100 -6.19 7.77 13.83
N TYR A 101 -6.20 6.62 13.15
CA TYR A 101 -5.02 5.78 13.03
C TYR A 101 -3.84 6.56 12.41
N GLY A 102 -2.71 6.55 13.12
CA GLY A 102 -1.58 7.43 12.82
C GLY A 102 -1.37 8.49 13.89
N ASP A 103 -0.39 9.36 13.70
CA ASP A 103 -0.09 10.52 14.55
C ASP A 103 -0.03 10.19 16.05
N GLY A 104 0.73 9.15 16.41
CA GLY A 104 0.86 8.69 17.80
C GLY A 104 -0.29 7.83 18.33
N HIS A 105 -1.31 7.53 17.51
CA HIS A 105 -2.46 6.67 17.83
C HIS A 105 -2.35 5.31 17.13
N LEU A 106 -1.35 4.52 17.53
CA LEU A 106 -1.01 3.26 16.85
C LEU A 106 -1.55 2.02 17.56
N VAL A 107 -1.84 2.13 18.85
CA VAL A 107 -2.10 1.00 19.74
C VAL A 107 -3.45 1.12 20.44
N SER A 108 -3.86 0.08 21.17
CA SER A 108 -5.09 0.12 21.94
C SER A 108 -4.97 1.09 23.13
N LYS A 109 -6.09 1.48 23.74
CA LYS A 109 -6.08 2.33 24.94
C LYS A 109 -5.32 1.70 26.10
N GLN A 110 -5.44 0.39 26.25
CA GLN A 110 -4.72 -0.36 27.29
C GLN A 110 -3.21 -0.27 27.05
N ASP A 111 -2.75 -0.64 25.86
CA ASP A 111 -1.33 -0.61 25.51
C ASP A 111 -0.76 0.81 25.60
N ALA A 112 -1.50 1.82 25.12
CA ALA A 112 -1.11 3.22 25.24
C ALA A 112 -0.93 3.63 26.71
N THR A 113 -1.80 3.14 27.58
CA THR A 113 -1.77 3.46 29.02
C THR A 113 -0.58 2.78 29.69
N GLU A 114 -0.35 1.51 29.40
CA GLU A 114 0.79 0.73 29.89
C GLU A 114 2.13 1.32 29.42
N GLN A 115 2.24 1.73 28.16
CA GLN A 115 3.43 2.41 27.63
C GLN A 115 3.68 3.75 28.32
N ASN A 116 2.64 4.57 28.52
CA ASN A 116 2.80 5.84 29.23
C ASN A 116 3.23 5.64 30.69
N ILE A 117 2.71 4.60 31.38
CA ILE A 117 3.15 4.21 32.73
C ILE A 117 4.63 3.84 32.71
N ALA A 118 5.06 2.99 31.77
CA ALA A 118 6.46 2.61 31.61
C ALA A 118 7.37 3.84 31.38
N TYR A 119 6.91 4.82 30.60
CA TYR A 119 7.65 6.07 30.37
C TYR A 119 7.78 6.96 31.60
N SER A 120 6.87 6.82 32.57
CA SER A 120 6.86 7.60 33.82
C SER A 120 7.82 7.09 34.89
N VAL A 121 8.54 5.99 34.63
CA VAL A 121 9.47 5.39 35.59
C VAL A 121 10.58 6.37 35.95
N ARG A 122 10.71 6.64 37.26
CA ARG A 122 11.77 7.48 37.83
C ARG A 122 12.60 6.70 38.83
N GLU A 123 13.87 7.11 38.95
CA GLU A 123 14.80 6.51 39.89
C GLU A 123 14.30 6.75 41.31
N VAL A 124 14.30 5.68 42.11
CA VAL A 124 13.99 5.72 43.54
C VAL A 124 15.30 5.61 44.30
N THR A 125 15.45 6.33 45.40
CA THR A 125 16.66 6.28 46.23
C THR A 125 16.96 4.84 46.66
N GLY A 126 18.13 4.32 46.30
CA GLY A 126 18.54 2.93 46.56
C GLY A 126 18.15 1.91 45.49
N ALA A 127 17.68 2.37 44.31
CA ALA A 127 17.32 1.52 43.18
C ALA A 127 18.47 0.56 42.75
N PRO A 128 18.18 -0.72 42.46
CA PRO A 128 19.13 -1.63 41.83
C PRO A 128 19.65 -1.06 40.51
N ARG A 129 20.96 -1.16 40.29
CA ARG A 129 21.64 -0.75 39.06
C ARG A 129 21.98 -1.96 38.21
N TYR A 130 21.65 -1.88 36.93
CA TYR A 130 21.91 -2.91 35.93
C TYR A 130 23.01 -2.42 35.00
N GLN A 131 23.90 -3.33 34.59
CA GLN A 131 24.77 -3.06 33.44
C GLN A 131 23.95 -3.24 32.16
N LEU A 132 24.00 -2.24 31.28
CA LEU A 132 23.17 -2.16 30.07
C LEU A 132 24.03 -2.23 28.80
N SER A 133 23.55 -3.02 27.85
CA SER A 133 23.89 -2.87 26.44
C SER A 133 22.62 -2.83 25.61
N VAL A 134 22.53 -1.89 24.67
CA VAL A 134 21.39 -1.80 23.75
C VAL A 134 21.67 -2.67 22.54
N ALA A 135 20.68 -3.44 22.11
CA ALA A 135 20.76 -4.32 20.97
C ALA A 135 19.49 -4.26 20.11
N VAL A 136 19.55 -4.87 18.93
CA VAL A 136 18.40 -5.27 18.11
C VAL A 136 18.55 -6.75 17.79
N LYS A 137 17.49 -7.43 17.34
CA LYS A 137 17.65 -8.81 16.86
C LYS A 137 18.57 -8.87 15.64
N ALA A 138 19.28 -9.98 15.52
CA ALA A 138 20.19 -10.20 14.40
C ALA A 138 19.41 -10.19 13.07
N GLY A 139 19.79 -9.29 12.16
CA GLY A 139 19.11 -9.10 10.87
C GLY A 139 18.18 -7.89 10.83
N ASP A 140 17.80 -7.33 11.98
CA ASP A 140 16.93 -6.15 12.02
C ASP A 140 17.69 -4.85 11.71
N PRO A 141 17.02 -3.83 11.13
CA PRO A 141 17.65 -2.54 10.88
C PRO A 141 18.12 -1.88 12.19
N ILE A 142 19.39 -1.49 12.27
CA ILE A 142 20.02 -0.93 13.48
C ILE A 142 19.28 0.33 14.01
N THR A 143 18.75 1.15 13.11
CA THR A 143 18.12 2.44 13.44
C THR A 143 16.63 2.35 13.76
N THR A 144 15.93 1.31 13.32
CA THR A 144 14.47 1.22 13.42
C THR A 144 13.95 -0.11 13.98
N GLY A 145 14.80 -1.12 14.12
CA GLY A 145 14.43 -2.40 14.75
C GLY A 145 14.15 -2.22 16.23
N ASP A 146 13.28 -3.07 16.78
CA ASP A 146 12.83 -2.95 18.16
C ASP A 146 14.02 -2.96 19.14
N PRO A 147 14.08 -2.01 20.07
CA PRO A 147 15.18 -1.93 21.00
C PRO A 147 15.11 -3.04 22.06
N HIS A 148 16.23 -3.71 22.26
CA HIS A 148 16.45 -4.69 23.32
C HIS A 148 17.46 -4.15 24.33
N TYR A 149 17.12 -4.22 25.61
CA TYR A 149 18.04 -3.92 26.70
C TYR A 149 18.62 -5.22 27.23
N LEU A 150 19.86 -5.51 26.84
CA LEU A 150 20.61 -6.62 27.42
C LEU A 150 21.13 -6.18 28.79
N LEU A 151 20.53 -6.73 29.83
CA LEU A 151 20.71 -6.29 31.20
C LEU A 151 21.48 -7.34 32.00
N THR A 152 22.41 -6.89 32.83
CA THR A 152 23.02 -7.72 33.89
C THR A 152 22.68 -7.11 35.24
N ALA A 153 21.94 -7.87 36.04
CA ALA A 153 21.49 -7.47 37.37
C ALA A 153 22.63 -7.53 38.42
N PRO A 154 22.47 -6.90 39.60
CA PRO A 154 23.45 -7.00 40.69
C PRO A 154 23.74 -8.43 41.16
N ASP A 155 22.76 -9.34 41.03
CA ASP A 155 22.91 -10.77 41.32
C ASP A 155 23.61 -11.56 40.19
N LYS A 156 24.13 -10.86 39.17
CA LYS A 156 24.84 -11.34 37.97
C LYS A 156 23.98 -12.12 36.96
N LYS A 157 22.67 -12.23 37.18
CA LYS A 157 21.75 -12.79 36.18
C LYS A 157 21.60 -11.84 35.00
N THR A 158 21.30 -12.42 33.85
CA THR A 158 21.18 -11.69 32.58
C THR A 158 19.80 -11.83 31.98
N TYR A 159 19.31 -10.73 31.43
CA TYR A 159 17.96 -10.63 30.89
C TYR A 159 17.98 -9.91 29.55
N ASP A 160 17.03 -10.27 28.68
CA ASP A 160 16.58 -9.46 27.56
C ASP A 160 15.38 -8.62 28.01
N GLY A 161 15.55 -7.32 28.02
CA GLY A 161 14.49 -6.37 28.34
C GLY A 161 13.84 -5.82 27.07
N THR A 162 12.55 -6.05 26.94
CA THR A 162 11.72 -5.59 25.82
C THR A 162 10.63 -4.64 26.32
N ALA A 163 9.86 -4.05 25.40
CA ALA A 163 8.69 -3.23 25.76
C ALA A 163 7.61 -4.02 26.53
N THR A 164 7.64 -5.35 26.46
CA THR A 164 6.65 -6.23 27.11
C THR A 164 7.12 -6.79 28.46
N GLY A 165 8.42 -6.72 28.76
CA GLY A 165 8.96 -7.17 30.04
C GLY A 165 10.38 -7.75 29.96
N LEU A 166 10.75 -8.51 30.99
CA LEU A 166 12.06 -9.14 31.13
C LEU A 166 11.99 -10.64 30.82
N GLU A 167 12.81 -11.09 29.88
CA GLU A 167 13.01 -12.52 29.62
C GLU A 167 14.42 -12.96 30.05
N PRO A 168 14.60 -14.11 30.72
CA PRO A 168 15.91 -14.62 31.07
C PRO A 168 16.77 -14.91 29.83
N LEU A 169 18.00 -14.42 29.81
CA LEU A 169 18.92 -14.67 28.70
C LEU A 169 19.79 -15.90 28.99
N ASP A 170 19.88 -16.84 28.05
CA ASP A 170 20.76 -18.02 28.20
C ASP A 170 22.23 -17.55 28.34
N PRO A 171 22.93 -17.92 29.42
CA PRO A 171 24.32 -17.55 29.62
C PRO A 171 25.28 -18.14 28.57
N LYS A 172 24.87 -19.17 27.83
CA LYS A 172 25.71 -19.80 26.80
C LYS A 172 25.95 -18.86 25.61
N GLY A 173 27.22 -18.57 25.34
CA GLY A 173 27.64 -17.75 24.19
C GLY A 173 27.61 -16.24 24.44
N LEU A 174 27.34 -15.80 25.68
CA LEU A 174 27.48 -14.38 26.05
C LEU A 174 28.94 -13.99 26.26
N VAL A 175 29.34 -12.89 25.64
CA VAL A 175 30.61 -12.22 25.96
C VAL A 175 30.31 -11.01 26.83
N ARG A 176 31.00 -10.89 27.97
CA ARG A 176 30.85 -9.79 28.93
C ARG A 176 32.16 -9.03 29.08
N LEU A 177 32.06 -7.72 29.28
CA LEU A 177 33.16 -6.81 29.51
C LEU A 177 33.06 -6.16 30.89
N GLY A 178 34.18 -6.08 31.61
CA GLY A 178 34.28 -5.37 32.89
C GLY A 178 33.30 -5.89 33.95
N ALA A 179 32.50 -4.99 34.53
CA ALA A 179 31.55 -5.25 35.61
C ALA A 179 30.32 -6.11 35.23
N GLY A 180 30.32 -6.71 34.03
CA GLY A 180 29.27 -7.61 33.56
C GLY A 180 28.52 -7.15 32.31
N ARG A 181 28.92 -6.05 31.66
CA ARG A 181 28.25 -5.51 30.47
C ARG A 181 28.34 -6.50 29.31
N ILE A 182 27.21 -6.87 28.71
CA ILE A 182 27.16 -7.82 27.59
C ILE A 182 27.62 -7.13 26.30
N THR A 183 28.67 -7.62 25.66
CA THR A 183 29.19 -7.08 24.38
C THR A 183 28.82 -7.95 23.18
N GLN A 184 28.45 -9.21 23.43
CA GLN A 184 27.96 -10.13 22.39
C GLN A 184 26.93 -11.07 22.99
N ALA A 185 25.83 -11.29 22.29
CA ALA A 185 24.78 -12.24 22.64
C ALA A 185 24.28 -12.98 21.39
N PRO A 186 24.09 -14.31 21.45
CA PRO A 186 23.55 -15.07 20.31
C PRO A 186 22.16 -14.55 19.90
N GLY A 187 21.96 -14.31 18.61
CA GLY A 187 20.68 -13.80 18.09
C GLY A 187 20.49 -12.28 18.19
N PHE A 188 21.47 -11.54 18.70
CA PHE A 188 21.41 -10.09 18.86
C PHE A 188 22.59 -9.37 18.20
N THR A 189 22.32 -8.17 17.69
CA THR A 189 23.33 -7.20 17.26
C THR A 189 23.44 -6.12 18.31
N VAL A 190 24.52 -6.14 19.11
CA VAL A 190 24.78 -5.11 20.14
C VAL A 190 25.23 -3.81 19.47
N LEU A 191 24.58 -2.71 19.82
CA LEU A 191 24.79 -1.40 19.20
C LEU A 191 26.01 -0.68 19.80
N THR A 192 26.73 0.04 18.95
CA THR A 192 27.81 0.96 19.36
C THR A 192 27.24 2.24 19.99
N PRO A 193 28.01 2.96 20.83
CA PRO A 193 27.60 4.25 21.40
C PRO A 193 27.05 5.25 20.38
N ARG A 194 27.66 5.32 19.19
CA ARG A 194 27.23 6.23 18.12
C ARG A 194 25.86 5.84 17.55
N GLN A 195 25.58 4.54 17.42
CA GLN A 195 24.29 4.03 16.94
C GLN A 195 23.20 4.21 17.99
N VAL A 196 23.51 4.02 19.28
CA VAL A 196 22.60 4.30 20.39
C VAL A 196 22.22 5.78 20.44
N ASN A 197 23.20 6.68 20.31
CA ASN A 197 22.93 8.12 20.31
C ASN A 197 22.14 8.61 19.08
N ALA A 198 22.16 7.85 17.97
CA ALA A 198 21.38 8.17 16.78
C ALA A 198 19.89 7.80 16.90
N ARG A 199 19.51 7.10 17.98
CA ARG A 199 18.18 6.56 18.21
C ARG A 199 17.42 7.41 19.24
N SER A 200 16.43 8.17 18.78
CA SER A 200 15.60 9.04 19.64
C SER A 200 14.57 8.26 20.46
N ASP A 201 14.13 7.09 19.98
CA ASP A 201 13.18 6.19 20.64
C ASP A 201 13.69 5.67 22.00
N LEU A 202 15.00 5.48 22.14
CA LEU A 202 15.64 4.99 23.37
C LEU A 202 15.49 5.93 24.56
N THR A 203 15.25 7.23 24.33
CA THR A 203 15.04 8.20 25.42
C THR A 203 13.74 7.94 26.19
N LYS A 204 12.75 7.37 25.50
CA LYS A 204 11.44 7.04 26.05
C LYS A 204 11.37 5.59 26.50
N PHE A 205 12.14 4.69 25.89
CA PHE A 205 12.12 3.27 26.20
C PHE A 205 12.39 2.94 27.68
N ALA A 206 11.57 2.05 28.22
CA ALA A 206 11.70 1.46 29.54
C ALA A 206 11.20 0.02 29.49
N VAL A 207 11.86 -0.87 30.23
CA VAL A 207 11.50 -2.28 30.31
C VAL A 207 10.62 -2.50 31.53
N PRO A 208 9.36 -2.97 31.41
CA PRO A 208 8.51 -3.26 32.56
C PRO A 208 9.12 -4.37 33.45
N THR A 209 8.94 -4.28 34.77
CA THR A 209 9.29 -5.37 35.71
C THR A 209 8.05 -6.00 36.35
N ASP A 210 8.14 -7.25 36.75
CA ASP A 210 7.02 -8.02 37.35
C ASP A 210 6.47 -7.37 38.63
N ASP A 211 7.32 -6.64 39.35
CA ASP A 211 6.96 -5.89 40.57
C ASP A 211 6.25 -4.56 40.28
N GLY A 212 5.86 -4.31 39.02
CA GLY A 212 5.21 -3.09 38.57
C GLY A 212 6.15 -1.88 38.48
N GLY A 213 7.46 -2.12 38.53
CA GLY A 213 8.50 -1.13 38.26
C GLY A 213 8.86 -1.05 36.78
N GLY A 214 9.96 -0.36 36.48
CA GLY A 214 10.56 -0.43 35.16
C GLY A 214 12.05 -0.15 35.19
N ILE A 215 12.77 -0.71 34.23
CA ILE A 215 14.21 -0.51 34.05
C ILE A 215 14.43 0.52 32.96
N LYS A 216 15.10 1.63 33.30
CA LYS A 216 15.38 2.73 32.38
C LYS A 216 16.88 3.02 32.32
N ALA A 217 17.38 3.29 31.12
CA ALA A 217 18.78 3.59 30.90
C ALA A 217 19.22 4.88 31.61
N VAL A 218 20.41 4.86 32.20
CA VAL A 218 21.16 6.03 32.66
C VAL A 218 22.51 6.02 31.96
N GLY A 219 22.66 6.92 30.99
CA GLY A 219 23.80 6.90 30.07
C GLY A 219 23.74 5.71 29.12
N LEU A 220 24.92 5.25 28.68
CA LEU A 220 25.07 4.25 27.60
C LEU A 220 25.46 2.85 28.11
N SER A 221 25.62 2.69 29.42
CA SER A 221 26.21 1.51 30.05
C SER A 221 25.46 1.03 31.28
N GLU A 222 24.54 1.83 31.81
CA GLU A 222 23.80 1.50 33.01
C GLU A 222 22.31 1.70 32.80
N ALA A 223 21.54 1.01 33.62
CA ALA A 223 20.12 1.27 33.82
C ALA A 223 19.81 1.18 35.31
N PHE A 224 18.75 1.85 35.75
CA PHE A 224 18.22 1.69 37.10
C PHE A 224 16.83 1.08 37.03
N GLU A 225 16.45 0.35 38.07
CA GLU A 225 15.08 -0.06 38.29
C GLU A 225 14.35 0.98 39.12
N GLY A 226 13.39 1.65 38.49
CA GLY A 226 12.57 2.69 39.09
C GLY A 226 11.14 2.24 39.32
N LYS A 227 10.35 3.15 39.89
CA LYS A 227 8.90 2.98 40.00
C LYS A 227 8.18 3.97 39.09
N PRO A 228 7.08 3.56 38.43
CA PRO A 228 6.26 4.48 37.66
C PRO A 228 5.69 5.56 38.57
N THR A 229 5.70 6.80 38.10
CA THR A 229 5.05 7.90 38.82
C THR A 229 3.58 8.04 38.43
N LEU A 230 3.20 7.53 37.25
CA LEU A 230 1.83 7.44 36.80
C LEU A 230 1.17 6.18 37.37
N VAL A 231 -0.01 6.37 37.97
CA VAL A 231 -0.88 5.29 38.46
C VAL A 231 -2.21 5.36 37.73
N TRP A 232 -2.64 4.24 37.13
CA TRP A 232 -3.91 4.13 36.43
C TRP A 232 -5.02 3.67 37.36
N ASP A 233 -6.03 4.51 37.51
CA ASP A 233 -7.30 4.13 38.12
C ASP A 233 -8.26 3.66 37.01
N LYS A 234 -8.46 2.34 36.92
CA LYS A 234 -9.38 1.73 35.94
C LYS A 234 -10.85 2.12 36.19
N GLY A 235 -11.24 2.34 37.45
CA GLY A 235 -12.63 2.66 37.81
C GLY A 235 -12.99 4.10 37.50
N ALA A 236 -12.10 5.04 37.81
CA ALA A 236 -12.26 6.46 37.47
C ALA A 236 -11.85 6.78 36.02
N ASN A 237 -11.14 5.86 35.35
CA ASN A 237 -10.55 6.06 34.04
C ASN A 237 -9.65 7.31 33.98
N THR A 238 -8.76 7.43 34.97
CA THR A 238 -7.80 8.54 35.11
C THR A 238 -6.38 8.03 35.37
N LEU A 239 -5.39 8.81 34.93
CA LEU A 239 -3.98 8.60 35.26
C LEU A 239 -3.51 9.69 36.21
N THR A 240 -2.89 9.33 37.33
CA THR A 240 -2.39 10.32 38.30
C THR A 240 -0.87 10.29 38.37
N ASP A 241 -0.22 11.43 38.08
CA ASP A 241 1.23 11.58 38.24
C ASP A 241 1.56 11.99 39.68
N SER A 242 2.09 11.05 40.44
CA SER A 242 2.49 11.25 41.84
C SER A 242 3.79 12.03 42.01
N ALA A 243 4.56 12.29 40.93
CA ALA A 243 5.78 13.08 41.00
C ALA A 243 5.55 14.60 40.98
N THR A 244 4.39 15.05 40.53
CA THR A 244 4.05 16.47 40.46
C THR A 244 3.47 17.00 41.78
N LYS A 245 3.71 18.28 42.08
CA LYS A 245 3.15 18.98 43.25
C LYS A 245 2.45 20.27 42.78
N PRO A 246 1.10 20.37 42.85
CA PRO A 246 0.14 19.31 43.21
C PRO A 246 0.14 18.14 42.22
N LYS A 247 -0.38 16.98 42.64
CA LYS A 247 -0.50 15.79 41.78
C LYS A 247 -1.34 16.12 40.56
N ARG A 248 -0.81 15.85 39.38
CA ARG A 248 -1.49 16.08 38.10
C ARG A 248 -2.31 14.86 37.74
N VAL A 249 -3.60 15.09 37.49
CA VAL A 249 -4.54 14.07 37.01
C VAL A 249 -4.73 14.25 35.51
N TYR A 250 -4.69 13.14 34.79
CA TYR A 250 -4.92 13.04 33.36
C TYR A 250 -6.23 12.32 33.11
N VAL A 251 -7.03 12.87 32.20
CA VAL A 251 -8.32 12.33 31.76
C VAL A 251 -8.24 11.92 30.30
N ALA A 252 -9.03 10.92 29.92
CA ALA A 252 -9.11 10.47 28.54
C ALA A 252 -9.93 11.46 27.71
N LYS A 253 -9.32 12.11 26.71
CA LYS A 253 -9.99 13.02 25.77
C LYS A 253 -9.28 12.99 24.42
N ASN A 254 -10.04 12.95 23.33
CA ASN A 254 -9.53 12.93 21.95
C ASN A 254 -8.45 11.86 21.76
N ALA A 255 -8.76 10.64 22.16
CA ALA A 255 -7.85 9.50 22.08
C ALA A 255 -6.50 9.64 22.82
N GLN A 256 -6.37 10.60 23.75
CA GLN A 256 -5.14 10.86 24.48
C GLN A 256 -5.40 11.12 25.97
N TRP A 257 -4.35 10.96 26.78
CA TRP A 257 -4.36 11.32 28.18
C TRP A 257 -3.96 12.79 28.33
N VAL A 258 -4.91 13.66 28.64
CA VAL A 258 -4.70 15.11 28.76
C VAL A 258 -4.83 15.58 30.21
N PRO A 259 -4.07 16.60 30.65
CA PRO A 259 -4.21 17.14 32.00
C PRO A 259 -5.64 17.63 32.26
N GLN A 260 -6.25 17.20 33.37
CA GLN A 260 -7.63 17.55 33.73
C GLN A 260 -7.83 19.06 33.91
N ASN A 261 -6.79 19.76 34.39
CA ASN A 261 -6.79 21.21 34.57
C ASN A 261 -6.49 21.98 33.26
N GLY A 262 -6.26 21.29 32.14
CA GLY A 262 -5.88 21.88 30.87
C GLY A 262 -4.48 22.52 30.83
N GLN A 263 -3.68 22.37 31.89
CA GLN A 263 -2.34 22.96 31.99
C GLN A 263 -1.26 21.87 31.87
N GLY A 264 -0.48 21.96 30.78
CA GLY A 264 0.60 21.02 30.46
C GLY A 264 0.32 20.25 29.17
N GLU A 265 1.29 19.44 28.76
CA GLU A 265 1.20 18.62 27.56
C GLU A 265 0.44 17.32 27.82
N ALA A 266 -0.20 16.79 26.78
CA ALA A 266 -0.77 15.45 26.78
C ALA A 266 0.35 14.40 26.92
N LEU A 267 -0.01 13.21 27.41
CA LEU A 267 0.93 12.10 27.42
C LEU A 267 1.28 11.68 25.98
N PRO A 268 2.53 11.24 25.73
CA PRO A 268 3.07 11.11 24.37
C PRO A 268 2.46 9.97 23.54
N VAL A 269 1.82 8.98 24.17
CA VAL A 269 1.18 7.86 23.46
C VAL A 269 -0.33 7.98 23.56
N GLY A 270 -0.99 8.17 22.41
CA GLY A 270 -2.43 8.09 22.27
C GLY A 270 -2.89 6.69 21.87
N TRP A 271 -4.20 6.50 21.76
CA TRP A 271 -4.78 5.23 21.31
C TRP A 271 -5.60 5.39 20.04
N LYS A 272 -5.70 4.29 19.29
CA LYS A 272 -6.59 4.22 18.13
C LYS A 272 -8.04 4.19 18.59
N GLU A 273 -8.86 5.07 18.04
CA GLU A 273 -10.30 5.10 18.23
C GLU A 273 -11.04 5.46 16.94
N ASN A 274 -12.35 5.22 16.95
CA ASN A 274 -13.22 5.64 15.86
C ASN A 274 -13.58 7.12 16.06
N VAL A 275 -13.28 7.94 15.06
CA VAL A 275 -13.52 9.39 15.05
C VAL A 275 -14.73 9.77 14.19
N GLY A 276 -15.52 8.80 13.75
CA GLY A 276 -16.68 9.03 12.90
C GLY A 276 -16.30 9.79 11.63
N LEU A 277 -16.97 10.90 11.39
CA LEU A 277 -16.81 11.70 10.16
C LEU A 277 -15.73 12.78 10.27
N ASP A 278 -14.89 12.79 11.30
CA ASP A 278 -13.93 13.88 11.52
C ASP A 278 -12.93 14.01 10.36
N ASN A 279 -12.35 12.89 9.88
CA ASN A 279 -11.47 12.91 8.71
C ASN A 279 -12.19 13.40 7.44
N LEU A 280 -13.50 13.12 7.31
CA LEU A 280 -14.30 13.59 6.18
C LEU A 280 -14.49 15.11 6.27
N ASN A 281 -14.82 15.59 7.47
CA ASN A 281 -15.01 16.99 7.77
C ASN A 281 -13.71 17.77 7.57
N GLU A 282 -12.56 17.20 7.95
CA GLU A 282 -11.25 17.80 7.75
C GLU A 282 -10.95 18.00 6.26
N VAL A 283 -11.15 16.98 5.41
CA VAL A 283 -10.99 17.12 3.96
C VAL A 283 -11.96 18.16 3.36
N ALA A 284 -13.19 18.25 3.89
CA ALA A 284 -14.22 19.14 3.36
C ALA A 284 -14.07 20.62 3.80
N THR A 285 -13.63 20.86 5.04
CA THR A 285 -13.66 22.20 5.66
C THR A 285 -12.30 22.87 5.74
N ASN A 286 -11.20 22.11 5.82
CA ASN A 286 -9.87 22.68 5.92
C ASN A 286 -9.49 23.41 4.60
N SER A 287 -9.35 24.73 4.68
CA SER A 287 -9.14 25.59 3.51
C SER A 287 -7.83 25.31 2.78
N THR A 288 -6.78 24.94 3.52
CA THR A 288 -5.47 24.56 2.99
C THR A 288 -5.56 23.26 2.22
N ILE A 289 -6.16 22.22 2.83
CA ILE A 289 -6.37 20.93 2.19
C ILE A 289 -7.27 21.08 0.97
N ARG A 290 -8.38 21.83 1.06
CA ARG A 290 -9.34 21.99 -0.05
C ARG A 290 -8.75 22.70 -1.26
N THR A 291 -8.07 23.83 -1.05
CA THR A 291 -7.46 24.60 -2.16
C THR A 291 -6.37 23.79 -2.84
N GLY A 292 -5.59 23.09 -2.03
CA GLY A 292 -4.61 22.13 -2.48
C GLY A 292 -5.17 20.96 -3.28
N PHE A 293 -6.15 20.27 -2.71
CA PHE A 293 -6.84 19.12 -3.27
C PHE A 293 -7.44 19.45 -4.64
N LEU A 294 -8.08 20.61 -4.80
CA LEU A 294 -8.65 21.02 -6.09
C LEU A 294 -7.59 21.24 -7.17
N LYS A 295 -6.43 21.81 -6.82
CA LYS A 295 -5.29 21.98 -7.74
C LYS A 295 -4.73 20.63 -8.17
N ILE A 296 -4.51 19.74 -7.21
CA ILE A 296 -4.05 18.36 -7.46
C ILE A 296 -5.06 17.64 -8.32
N PHE A 297 -6.35 17.67 -7.97
CA PHE A 297 -7.43 17.01 -8.69
C PHE A 297 -7.52 17.47 -10.15
N ALA A 298 -7.45 18.79 -10.40
CA ALA A 298 -7.46 19.33 -11.75
C ALA A 298 -6.27 18.81 -12.58
N TRP A 299 -5.06 18.83 -12.00
CA TRP A 299 -3.89 18.26 -12.65
C TRP A 299 -4.03 16.74 -12.85
N ASN A 300 -4.54 16.01 -11.88
CA ASN A 300 -4.72 14.56 -11.91
C ASN A 300 -5.61 14.12 -13.08
N ILE A 301 -6.72 14.84 -13.31
CA ILE A 301 -7.61 14.62 -14.45
C ILE A 301 -6.89 14.91 -15.77
N VAL A 302 -6.23 16.07 -15.88
CA VAL A 302 -5.49 16.46 -17.08
C VAL A 302 -4.38 15.44 -17.40
N PHE A 303 -3.60 15.05 -16.40
CA PHE A 303 -2.55 14.06 -16.52
C PHE A 303 -3.09 12.72 -17.02
N ALA A 304 -4.17 12.21 -16.42
CA ALA A 304 -4.75 10.93 -16.80
C ALA A 304 -5.33 10.97 -18.23
N ILE A 305 -6.05 12.03 -18.61
CA ILE A 305 -6.59 12.20 -19.96
C ILE A 305 -5.47 12.31 -21.00
N LEU A 306 -4.50 13.20 -20.77
CA LEU A 306 -3.39 13.39 -21.71
C LEU A 306 -2.54 12.13 -21.85
N SER A 307 -2.28 11.44 -20.75
CA SER A 307 -1.55 10.17 -20.74
C SER A 307 -2.25 9.12 -21.60
N VAL A 308 -3.55 8.89 -21.39
CA VAL A 308 -4.31 7.93 -22.19
C VAL A 308 -4.38 8.37 -23.64
N ALA A 309 -4.71 9.62 -23.92
CA ALA A 309 -4.86 10.14 -25.28
C ALA A 309 -3.56 10.01 -26.07
N THR A 310 -2.44 10.47 -25.52
CA THR A 310 -1.15 10.47 -26.21
C THR A 310 -0.63 9.04 -26.43
N THR A 311 -0.68 8.17 -25.42
CA THR A 311 -0.21 6.78 -25.53
C THR A 311 -1.09 5.96 -26.47
N PHE A 312 -2.42 6.14 -26.42
CA PHE A 312 -3.34 5.49 -27.34
C PHE A 312 -3.16 5.96 -28.78
N ILE A 313 -3.13 7.26 -29.02
CA ILE A 313 -2.99 7.81 -30.38
C ILE A 313 -1.66 7.33 -30.99
N LEU A 314 -0.55 7.44 -30.25
CA LEU A 314 0.74 6.98 -30.75
C LEU A 314 0.75 5.47 -31.00
N GLY A 315 0.27 4.68 -30.03
CA GLY A 315 0.20 3.22 -30.16
C GLY A 315 -0.67 2.76 -31.33
N MET A 316 -1.84 3.39 -31.53
CA MET A 316 -2.75 3.12 -32.63
C MET A 316 -2.13 3.48 -33.98
N LEU A 317 -1.51 4.67 -34.11
CA LEU A 317 -0.88 5.09 -35.36
C LEU A 317 0.26 4.14 -35.76
N ILE A 318 1.08 3.74 -34.80
CA ILE A 318 2.14 2.74 -35.03
C ILE A 318 1.51 1.39 -35.38
N ALA A 319 0.44 0.96 -34.70
CA ALA A 319 -0.23 -0.30 -35.00
C ALA A 319 -0.77 -0.34 -36.44
N LEU A 320 -1.43 0.74 -36.89
CA LEU A 320 -1.91 0.89 -38.26
C LEU A 320 -0.77 0.81 -39.28
N LEU A 321 0.34 1.52 -39.02
CA LEU A 321 1.53 1.48 -39.88
C LEU A 321 2.08 0.05 -40.00
N PHE A 322 2.21 -0.66 -38.89
CA PHE A 322 2.75 -2.03 -38.87
C PHE A 322 1.76 -3.10 -39.30
N ASN A 323 0.47 -2.77 -39.47
CA ASN A 323 -0.53 -3.69 -40.01
C ASN A 323 -0.47 -3.78 -41.55
N ASP A 324 0.06 -2.77 -42.23
CA ASP A 324 0.13 -2.73 -43.70
C ASP A 324 1.11 -3.75 -44.28
N ARG A 325 0.61 -4.77 -45.02
CA ARG A 325 1.34 -5.87 -45.72
C ARG A 325 2.49 -5.48 -46.66
N ARG A 326 2.72 -4.20 -46.94
CA ARG A 326 3.83 -3.70 -47.77
C ARG A 326 5.13 -3.41 -47.00
N LEU A 327 5.04 -3.17 -45.69
CA LEU A 327 6.18 -2.81 -44.84
C LEU A 327 7.15 -4.00 -44.66
N LYS A 328 8.44 -3.81 -45.01
CA LYS A 328 9.50 -4.82 -44.84
C LYS A 328 10.12 -4.74 -43.44
N GLY A 329 10.64 -5.86 -42.92
CA GLY A 329 11.34 -5.89 -41.61
C GLY A 329 10.44 -5.73 -40.38
N ARG A 330 9.12 -5.90 -40.52
CA ARG A 330 8.15 -5.63 -39.43
C ARG A 330 8.41 -6.36 -38.14
N SER A 331 8.88 -7.61 -38.19
CA SER A 331 9.14 -8.37 -36.98
C SER A 331 10.20 -7.68 -36.11
N VAL A 332 11.28 -7.19 -36.72
CA VAL A 332 12.38 -6.52 -36.02
C VAL A 332 11.90 -5.22 -35.39
N PHE A 333 11.24 -4.36 -36.17
CA PHE A 333 10.73 -3.09 -35.64
C PHE A 333 9.64 -3.28 -34.58
N ARG A 334 8.75 -4.27 -34.72
CA ARG A 334 7.76 -4.62 -33.69
C ARG A 334 8.45 -4.99 -32.38
N SER A 335 9.48 -5.83 -32.43
CA SER A 335 10.25 -6.20 -31.23
C SER A 335 10.92 -4.99 -30.59
N LEU A 336 11.55 -4.10 -31.37
CA LEU A 336 12.20 -2.89 -30.85
C LEU A 336 11.20 -1.93 -30.18
N LEU A 337 10.01 -1.75 -30.76
CA LEU A 337 8.99 -0.84 -30.25
C LEU A 337 8.32 -1.33 -28.96
N ILE A 338 8.44 -2.62 -28.64
CA ILE A 338 7.92 -3.21 -27.39
C ILE A 338 8.93 -3.09 -26.24
N LEU A 339 10.22 -2.88 -26.53
CA LEU A 339 11.28 -2.78 -25.51
C LEU A 339 10.97 -1.81 -24.37
N PRO A 340 10.39 -0.61 -24.61
CA PRO A 340 10.09 0.31 -23.51
C PRO A 340 9.18 -0.27 -22.43
N TYR A 341 8.25 -1.15 -22.82
CA TYR A 341 7.32 -1.82 -21.91
C TYR A 341 7.91 -3.10 -21.29
N ALA A 342 8.93 -3.68 -21.91
CA ALA A 342 9.63 -4.85 -21.39
C ALA A 342 10.58 -4.51 -20.22
N ILE A 343 11.06 -3.26 -20.16
CA ILE A 343 11.95 -2.79 -19.09
C ILE A 343 11.12 -2.41 -17.84
N PRO A 344 11.53 -2.82 -16.63
CA PRO A 344 10.84 -2.44 -15.40
C PRO A 344 10.67 -0.92 -15.26
N SER A 345 9.43 -0.47 -15.07
CA SER A 345 9.08 0.96 -15.06
C SER A 345 9.83 1.78 -14.00
N PHE A 346 10.17 1.18 -12.85
CA PHE A 346 10.88 1.88 -11.80
C PHE A 346 12.29 2.30 -12.20
N VAL A 347 13.04 1.41 -12.88
CA VAL A 347 14.40 1.72 -13.38
C VAL A 347 14.28 2.81 -14.44
N THR A 348 13.33 2.65 -15.35
CA THR A 348 13.14 3.60 -16.44
C THR A 348 12.79 5.00 -15.91
N ALA A 349 11.88 5.11 -14.94
CA ALA A 349 11.52 6.40 -14.35
C ALA A 349 12.72 7.12 -13.72
N LEU A 350 13.59 6.39 -13.02
CA LEU A 350 14.82 6.95 -12.43
C LEU A 350 15.83 7.38 -13.50
N VAL A 351 15.99 6.60 -14.57
CA VAL A 351 16.86 6.97 -15.70
C VAL A 351 16.33 8.22 -16.40
N TRP A 352 15.03 8.31 -16.65
CA TRP A 352 14.41 9.52 -17.20
C TRP A 352 14.60 10.73 -16.28
N ALA A 353 14.41 10.56 -14.96
CA ALA A 353 14.67 11.63 -13.99
C ALA A 353 16.13 12.14 -14.08
N SER A 354 17.10 11.22 -14.24
CA SER A 354 18.50 11.60 -14.47
C SER A 354 18.73 12.28 -15.82
N MET A 355 18.06 11.85 -16.88
CA MET A 355 18.16 12.46 -18.21
C MET A 355 17.57 13.88 -18.26
N PHE A 356 16.54 14.14 -17.43
CA PHE A 356 15.92 15.45 -17.24
C PHE A 356 16.66 16.33 -16.22
N ASN A 357 17.80 15.89 -15.66
CA ASN A 357 18.55 16.73 -14.73
C ASN A 357 18.97 18.06 -15.40
N GLN A 358 18.87 19.17 -14.67
CA GLN A 358 19.18 20.48 -15.22
C GLN A 358 20.67 20.63 -15.58
N ASP A 359 21.56 20.18 -14.69
CA ASP A 359 23.00 20.46 -14.74
C ASP A 359 23.80 19.42 -15.54
N PHE A 360 23.37 18.15 -15.50
CA PHE A 360 24.08 17.03 -16.13
C PHE A 360 23.16 16.10 -16.93
N GLY A 361 21.93 16.53 -17.21
CA GLY A 361 20.95 15.72 -17.91
C GLY A 361 21.18 15.67 -19.41
N LEU A 362 21.19 14.46 -19.95
CA LEU A 362 21.34 14.17 -21.38
C LEU A 362 20.40 15.00 -22.27
N ILE A 363 19.19 15.31 -21.80
CA ILE A 363 18.21 16.06 -22.61
C ILE A 363 18.66 17.51 -22.81
N ASN A 364 19.16 18.18 -21.76
CA ASN A 364 19.70 19.53 -21.92
C ASN A 364 20.98 19.53 -22.76
N ASP A 365 21.86 18.55 -22.56
CA ASP A 365 23.12 18.43 -23.31
C ASP A 365 22.88 18.24 -24.81
N LEU A 366 21.90 17.41 -25.20
CA LEU A 366 21.58 17.14 -26.60
C LEU A 366 20.77 18.25 -27.27
N THR A 367 19.88 18.91 -26.52
CA THR A 367 18.96 19.91 -27.10
C THR A 367 19.47 21.33 -27.01
N GLY A 368 20.42 21.62 -26.11
CA GLY A 368 20.92 22.97 -25.84
C GLY A 368 19.91 23.90 -25.15
N LEU A 369 18.77 23.37 -24.66
CA LEU A 369 17.66 24.18 -24.15
C LEU A 369 17.90 24.76 -22.73
N ASN A 370 18.81 24.16 -21.94
CA ASN A 370 19.11 24.52 -20.54
C ASN A 370 17.84 24.78 -19.68
N ILE A 371 16.87 23.86 -19.76
CA ILE A 371 15.60 23.96 -19.03
C ILE A 371 15.74 23.26 -17.68
N ASP A 372 15.25 23.89 -16.61
CA ASP A 372 15.03 23.22 -15.33
C ASP A 372 13.79 22.31 -15.42
N TRP A 373 13.99 21.11 -15.96
CA TRP A 373 12.89 20.18 -16.26
C TRP A 373 12.17 19.68 -15.02
N LEU A 374 12.80 19.63 -13.86
CA LEU A 374 12.20 19.07 -12.64
C LEU A 374 11.89 20.12 -11.57
N GLY A 375 12.55 21.29 -11.61
CA GLY A 375 12.27 22.42 -10.72
C GLY A 375 11.27 23.43 -11.29
N ASN A 376 11.04 23.49 -12.60
CA ASN A 376 9.95 24.28 -13.18
C ASN A 376 8.64 23.47 -13.27
N ALA A 377 7.52 24.05 -12.79
CA ALA A 377 6.23 23.36 -12.71
C ALA A 377 5.68 22.85 -14.05
N TRP A 378 5.83 23.62 -15.13
CA TRP A 378 5.34 23.22 -16.45
C TRP A 378 6.29 22.24 -17.14
N ALA A 379 7.60 22.45 -16.98
CA ALA A 379 8.60 21.53 -17.51
C ALA A 379 8.51 20.15 -16.83
N ALA A 380 8.26 20.11 -15.51
CA ALA A 380 8.08 18.87 -14.76
C ALA A 380 6.86 18.09 -15.24
N LYS A 381 5.75 18.79 -15.49
CA LYS A 381 4.53 18.21 -16.10
C LYS A 381 4.78 17.66 -17.49
N ALA A 382 5.57 18.35 -18.31
CA ALA A 382 5.96 17.86 -19.63
C ALA A 382 6.88 16.62 -19.53
N ALA A 383 7.88 16.64 -18.65
CA ALA A 383 8.82 15.55 -18.44
C ALA A 383 8.11 14.25 -18.03
N ILE A 384 7.16 14.32 -17.09
CA ILE A 384 6.37 13.14 -16.69
C ILE A 384 5.44 12.65 -17.80
N LEU A 385 4.83 13.54 -18.60
CA LEU A 385 3.99 13.14 -19.74
C LEU A 385 4.82 12.48 -20.85
N ILE A 386 6.02 12.99 -21.16
CA ILE A 386 6.94 12.40 -22.14
C ILE A 386 7.38 11.02 -21.68
N THR A 387 7.76 10.89 -20.42
CA THR A 387 8.18 9.60 -19.85
C THR A 387 7.03 8.60 -19.85
N ASN A 388 5.83 9.02 -19.48
CA ASN A 388 4.65 8.17 -19.51
C ASN A 388 4.25 7.77 -20.93
N LEU A 389 4.41 8.68 -21.91
CA LEU A 389 4.20 8.37 -23.31
C LEU A 389 5.13 7.24 -23.77
N TRP A 390 6.42 7.35 -23.46
CA TRP A 390 7.44 6.34 -23.78
C TRP A 390 7.14 4.98 -23.15
N LEU A 391 6.72 4.96 -21.88
CA LEU A 391 6.34 3.74 -21.16
C LEU A 391 5.02 3.13 -21.65
N GLY A 392 4.05 3.97 -22.01
CA GLY A 392 2.66 3.57 -22.22
C GLY A 392 2.27 3.27 -23.66
N PHE A 393 2.91 3.90 -24.67
CA PHE A 393 2.55 3.65 -26.06
C PHE A 393 2.69 2.19 -26.51
N PRO A 394 3.67 1.37 -26.03
CA PRO A 394 3.81 0.01 -26.52
C PRO A 394 2.65 -0.89 -26.08
N TYR A 395 2.05 -0.62 -24.92
CA TYR A 395 0.84 -1.31 -24.47
C TYR A 395 -0.30 -1.14 -25.49
N PHE A 396 -0.61 0.11 -25.85
CA PHE A 396 -1.65 0.38 -26.85
C PHE A 396 -1.26 -0.09 -28.25
N PHE A 397 0.02 -0.07 -28.60
CA PHE A 397 0.50 -0.66 -29.84
C PHE A 397 0.18 -2.16 -29.92
N ILE A 398 0.46 -2.93 -28.88
CA ILE A 398 0.18 -4.38 -28.82
C ILE A 398 -1.32 -4.63 -28.90
N VAL A 399 -2.09 -3.96 -28.04
CA VAL A 399 -3.55 -4.10 -27.97
C VAL A 399 -4.21 -3.74 -29.30
N CYS A 400 -3.85 -2.60 -29.90
CA CYS A 400 -4.42 -2.20 -31.18
C CYS A 400 -3.98 -3.15 -32.31
N THR A 401 -2.75 -3.66 -32.29
CA THR A 401 -2.29 -4.64 -33.28
C THR A 401 -3.11 -5.93 -33.23
N GLY A 402 -3.44 -6.43 -32.03
CA GLY A 402 -4.30 -7.60 -31.87
C GLY A 402 -5.74 -7.33 -32.33
N ALA A 403 -6.32 -6.20 -31.91
CA ALA A 403 -7.68 -5.82 -32.27
C ALA A 403 -7.84 -5.53 -33.78
N LEU A 404 -6.83 -4.95 -34.43
CA LEU A 404 -6.83 -4.75 -35.89
C LEU A 404 -6.78 -6.09 -36.65
N GLN A 405 -6.18 -7.13 -36.08
CA GLN A 405 -6.12 -8.46 -36.69
C GLN A 405 -7.42 -9.24 -36.57
N SER A 406 -8.27 -8.91 -35.59
CA SER A 406 -9.61 -9.51 -35.47
C SER A 406 -10.65 -8.89 -36.39
N ILE A 407 -10.35 -7.76 -37.06
CA ILE A 407 -11.27 -7.16 -38.02
C ILE A 407 -11.36 -8.08 -39.25
N PRO A 408 -12.56 -8.57 -39.62
CA PRO A 408 -12.74 -9.42 -40.78
C PRO A 408 -12.26 -8.76 -42.09
N ALA A 409 -11.58 -9.53 -42.94
CA ALA A 409 -11.00 -9.01 -44.18
C ALA A 409 -12.05 -8.63 -45.23
N ASP A 410 -13.19 -9.32 -45.23
CA ASP A 410 -14.34 -9.09 -46.11
C ASP A 410 -14.94 -7.69 -45.92
N VAL A 411 -15.00 -7.17 -44.69
CA VAL A 411 -15.45 -5.79 -44.42
C VAL A 411 -14.51 -4.77 -45.06
N MET A 412 -13.20 -5.03 -45.02
CA MET A 412 -12.19 -4.15 -45.62
C MET A 412 -12.19 -4.24 -47.15
N GLU A 413 -12.46 -5.42 -47.71
CA GLU A 413 -12.60 -5.63 -49.16
C GLU A 413 -13.87 -4.96 -49.70
N ALA A 414 -15.01 -5.11 -49.01
CA ALA A 414 -16.26 -4.45 -49.35
C ALA A 414 -16.10 -2.92 -49.41
N ALA A 415 -15.46 -2.33 -48.39
CA ALA A 415 -15.16 -0.90 -48.37
C ALA A 415 -14.36 -0.42 -49.60
N LYS A 416 -13.42 -1.25 -50.06
CA LYS A 416 -12.60 -0.94 -51.24
C LYS A 416 -13.41 -1.04 -52.54
N VAL A 417 -14.32 -2.01 -52.63
CA VAL A 417 -15.26 -2.16 -53.76
C VAL A 417 -16.22 -0.96 -53.83
N ASP A 418 -16.68 -0.48 -52.68
CA ASP A 418 -17.53 0.73 -52.56
C ASP A 418 -16.77 2.05 -52.78
N GLY A 419 -15.48 1.99 -53.13
CA GLY A 419 -14.66 3.17 -53.42
C GLY A 419 -14.31 4.01 -52.19
N ALA A 420 -14.40 3.46 -50.98
CA ALA A 420 -14.04 4.17 -49.76
C ALA A 420 -12.54 4.55 -49.76
N SER A 421 -12.25 5.84 -49.54
CA SER A 421 -10.86 6.31 -49.39
C SER A 421 -10.21 5.74 -48.12
N PRO A 422 -8.86 5.72 -48.01
CA PRO A 422 -8.18 5.23 -46.80
C PRO A 422 -8.59 5.99 -45.53
N TRP A 423 -8.81 7.30 -45.64
CA TRP A 423 -9.30 8.11 -44.52
C TRP A 423 -10.75 7.78 -44.14
N ARG A 424 -11.62 7.55 -45.14
CA ARG A 424 -13.00 7.12 -44.89
C ARG A 424 -13.02 5.74 -44.25
N THR A 425 -12.22 4.81 -44.74
CA THR A 425 -12.06 3.46 -44.19
C THR A 425 -11.58 3.51 -42.74
N LEU A 426 -10.55 4.31 -42.45
CA LEU A 426 -10.05 4.49 -41.09
C LEU A 426 -11.14 5.03 -40.16
N ARG A 427 -11.74 6.18 -40.51
CA ARG A 427 -12.68 6.87 -39.62
C ARG A 427 -14.02 6.15 -39.46
N SER A 428 -14.53 5.54 -40.53
CA SER A 428 -15.90 4.98 -40.57
C SER A 428 -15.95 3.47 -40.36
N ILE A 429 -14.84 2.75 -40.48
CA ILE A 429 -14.81 1.28 -40.36
C ILE A 429 -13.79 0.85 -39.31
N THR A 430 -12.51 1.15 -39.54
CA THR A 430 -11.43 0.64 -38.67
C THR A 430 -11.51 1.20 -37.25
N THR A 431 -11.64 2.52 -37.08
CA THR A 431 -11.68 3.15 -35.75
C THR A 431 -12.92 2.73 -34.95
N PRO A 432 -14.16 2.73 -35.49
CA PRO A 432 -15.32 2.24 -34.75
C PRO A 432 -15.17 0.79 -34.28
N LEU A 433 -14.76 -0.13 -35.17
CA LEU A 433 -14.54 -1.54 -34.82
C LEU A 433 -13.41 -1.71 -33.79
N LEU A 434 -12.34 -0.94 -33.92
CA LEU A 434 -11.24 -0.93 -32.96
C LEU A 434 -11.71 -0.45 -31.57
N MET A 435 -12.57 0.56 -31.50
CA MET A 435 -13.07 1.11 -30.24
C MET A 435 -13.97 0.15 -29.47
N VAL A 436 -14.61 -0.82 -30.13
CA VAL A 436 -15.34 -1.91 -29.44
C VAL A 436 -14.38 -2.73 -28.58
N ALA A 437 -13.24 -3.11 -29.13
CA ALA A 437 -12.24 -3.91 -28.43
C ALA A 437 -11.41 -3.09 -27.43
N VAL A 438 -11.03 -1.85 -27.78
CA VAL A 438 -10.07 -1.04 -27.00
C VAL A 438 -10.76 -0.10 -26.01
N GLY A 439 -12.06 0.19 -26.17
CA GLY A 439 -12.83 1.09 -25.30
C GLY A 439 -12.72 0.77 -23.80
N PRO A 440 -13.01 -0.47 -23.37
CA PRO A 440 -12.83 -0.89 -21.97
C PRO A 440 -11.39 -0.71 -21.46
N LEU A 441 -10.40 -0.92 -22.33
CA LEU A 441 -8.98 -0.79 -22.00
C LEU A 441 -8.53 0.67 -21.87
N LEU A 442 -9.16 1.60 -22.59
CA LEU A 442 -8.94 3.04 -22.40
C LEU A 442 -9.42 3.49 -21.02
N ILE A 443 -10.56 2.97 -20.56
CA ILE A 443 -11.11 3.30 -19.23
C ILE A 443 -10.21 2.72 -18.13
N ALA A 444 -9.75 1.47 -18.29
CA ALA A 444 -8.79 0.86 -17.38
C ALA A 444 -7.47 1.64 -17.35
N SER A 445 -6.96 2.07 -18.52
CA SER A 445 -5.76 2.90 -18.62
C SER A 445 -5.93 4.28 -17.98
N PHE A 446 -7.13 4.87 -18.07
CA PHE A 446 -7.45 6.10 -17.36
C PHE A 446 -7.37 5.90 -15.84
N ALA A 447 -8.02 4.86 -15.31
CA ALA A 447 -8.00 4.54 -13.88
C ALA A 447 -6.57 4.25 -13.37
N PHE A 448 -5.74 3.57 -14.18
CA PHE A 448 -4.33 3.35 -13.91
C PHE A 448 -3.55 4.66 -13.86
N ASN A 449 -3.67 5.51 -14.89
CA ASN A 449 -2.95 6.78 -14.96
C ASN A 449 -3.40 7.78 -13.89
N PHE A 450 -4.67 7.75 -13.50
CA PHE A 450 -5.20 8.54 -12.38
C PHE A 450 -4.49 8.22 -11.05
N ASN A 451 -3.96 6.99 -10.93
CA ASN A 451 -3.27 6.48 -9.74
C ASN A 451 -1.80 6.12 -10.01
N ASN A 452 -1.15 6.78 -10.97
CA ASN A 452 0.24 6.44 -11.37
C ASN A 452 1.28 6.94 -10.36
N PHE A 453 1.22 6.40 -9.15
CA PHE A 453 2.08 6.75 -8.04
C PHE A 453 3.57 6.55 -8.38
N GLY A 454 3.92 5.39 -8.96
CA GLY A 454 5.31 5.01 -9.20
C GLY A 454 6.05 5.99 -10.09
N LEU A 455 5.44 6.43 -11.19
CA LEU A 455 6.07 7.39 -12.10
C LEU A 455 6.35 8.73 -11.40
N ILE A 456 5.34 9.29 -10.75
CA ILE A 456 5.42 10.62 -10.15
C ILE A 456 6.37 10.61 -8.94
N TYR A 457 6.25 9.61 -8.08
CA TYR A 457 7.09 9.49 -6.91
C TYR A 457 8.58 9.33 -7.26
N LEU A 458 8.88 8.51 -8.28
CA LEU A 458 10.27 8.26 -8.68
C LEU A 458 10.90 9.41 -9.46
N MET A 459 10.12 10.14 -10.26
CA MET A 459 10.67 11.24 -11.07
C MET A 459 10.74 12.57 -10.31
N THR A 460 9.68 12.95 -9.61
CA THR A 460 9.54 14.31 -9.05
C THR A 460 9.22 14.31 -7.56
N LYS A 461 8.85 13.15 -6.98
CA LYS A 461 8.29 13.06 -5.61
C LYS A 461 7.08 13.98 -5.40
N GLY A 462 6.38 14.33 -6.48
CA GLY A 462 5.27 15.29 -6.49
C GLY A 462 5.66 16.75 -6.74
N GLY A 463 6.96 17.09 -6.69
CA GLY A 463 7.46 18.45 -6.88
C GLY A 463 7.30 19.01 -8.31
N PRO A 464 7.76 20.24 -8.58
CA PRO A 464 8.34 21.18 -7.62
C PRO A 464 7.32 21.71 -6.60
N PHE A 465 7.81 22.05 -5.41
CA PHE A 465 7.03 22.63 -4.32
C PHE A 465 7.12 24.15 -4.34
N VAL A 466 6.05 24.81 -3.90
CA VAL A 466 6.05 26.27 -3.77
C VAL A 466 6.92 26.64 -2.56
N GLU A 467 7.65 27.74 -2.66
CA GLU A 467 8.48 28.23 -1.56
C GLU A 467 7.63 28.47 -0.31
N GLY A 468 8.06 27.90 0.82
CA GLY A 468 7.32 27.96 2.10
C GLY A 468 6.18 26.93 2.25
N ASP A 469 5.87 26.13 1.22
CA ASP A 469 4.83 25.09 1.28
C ASP A 469 5.28 23.78 0.62
N ALA A 470 5.75 22.84 1.46
CA ALA A 470 6.14 21.48 1.04
C ALA A 470 4.98 20.48 1.08
N THR A 471 3.74 20.93 1.35
CA THR A 471 2.60 20.03 1.48
C THR A 471 2.10 19.56 0.13
N ILE A 472 2.15 20.42 -0.89
CA ILE A 472 1.56 20.20 -2.21
C ILE A 472 2.50 20.63 -3.30
N GLY A 473 2.83 19.69 -4.18
CA GLY A 473 3.70 19.92 -5.31
C GLY A 473 2.94 20.03 -6.62
N SER A 474 3.63 20.58 -7.61
CA SER A 474 3.03 20.93 -8.90
C SER A 474 2.70 19.71 -9.76
N THR A 475 3.34 18.56 -9.52
CA THR A 475 3.09 17.30 -10.25
C THR A 475 2.39 16.23 -9.42
N ASP A 476 2.06 16.53 -8.16
CA ASP A 476 1.37 15.59 -7.29
C ASP A 476 0.08 15.07 -7.93
N LEU A 477 -0.13 13.77 -7.79
CA LEU A 477 -1.42 13.12 -7.99
C LEU A 477 -2.08 12.96 -6.62
N LEU A 478 -3.40 12.75 -6.60
CA LEU A 478 -4.12 12.53 -5.34
C LEU A 478 -3.52 11.36 -4.55
N ILE A 479 -3.03 10.33 -5.24
CA ILE A 479 -2.38 9.18 -4.62
C ILE A 479 -1.00 9.50 -4.03
N THR A 480 -0.19 10.38 -4.66
CA THR A 480 1.12 10.77 -4.10
C THR A 480 0.94 11.70 -2.90
N TYR A 481 -0.11 12.54 -2.93
CA TYR A 481 -0.52 13.34 -1.78
C TYR A 481 -1.00 12.45 -0.61
N ALA A 482 -1.89 11.49 -0.86
CA ALA A 482 -2.34 10.53 0.16
C ALA A 482 -1.16 9.76 0.78
N PHE A 483 -0.22 9.31 -0.05
CA PHE A 483 0.99 8.64 0.42
C PHE A 483 1.84 9.53 1.32
N ARG A 484 2.04 10.80 0.94
CA ARG A 484 2.82 11.76 1.73
C ARG A 484 2.20 12.01 3.09
N LEU A 485 0.87 12.13 3.14
CA LEU A 485 0.12 12.26 4.38
C LEU A 485 0.27 11.03 5.28
N ALA A 486 0.29 9.85 4.68
CA ALA A 486 0.47 8.59 5.39
C ALA A 486 1.91 8.34 5.87
N PHE A 487 2.95 8.84 5.19
CA PHE A 487 4.33 8.34 5.44
C PHE A 487 5.44 9.40 5.50
N SER A 488 5.23 10.64 5.03
CA SER A 488 6.33 11.60 4.84
C SER A 488 6.33 12.78 5.81
N GLY A 489 5.29 12.95 6.64
CA GLY A 489 5.23 14.01 7.65
C GLY A 489 5.90 13.60 8.97
N ASN A 490 6.17 14.59 9.84
CA ASN A 490 6.57 14.32 11.23
C ASN A 490 5.52 13.48 11.99
N ASN A 491 4.27 13.58 11.56
CA ASN A 491 3.10 12.94 12.13
C ASN A 491 2.36 12.14 11.02
N PRO A 492 2.72 10.87 10.77
CA PRO A 492 2.07 10.02 9.77
C PRO A 492 0.57 9.85 10.03
N ASN A 493 -0.33 10.30 9.15
CA ASN A 493 -1.79 10.22 9.37
C ASN A 493 -2.45 9.23 8.39
N TYR A 494 -2.57 7.97 8.83
CA TYR A 494 -3.14 6.89 8.02
C TYR A 494 -4.66 7.02 7.86
N GLY A 495 -5.37 7.51 8.88
CA GLY A 495 -6.81 7.72 8.85
C GLY A 495 -7.21 8.73 7.78
N LEU A 496 -6.60 9.91 7.79
CA LEU A 496 -6.87 10.95 6.81
C LEU A 496 -6.39 10.54 5.40
N ALA A 497 -5.24 9.87 5.26
CA ALA A 497 -4.79 9.33 3.98
C ALA A 497 -5.74 8.27 3.40
N SER A 498 -6.32 7.43 4.26
CA SER A 498 -7.34 6.46 3.87
C SER A 498 -8.62 7.15 3.41
N MET A 499 -9.02 8.25 4.06
CA MET A 499 -10.15 9.07 3.63
C MET A 499 -9.91 9.67 2.23
N VAL A 500 -8.72 10.24 1.98
CA VAL A 500 -8.34 10.71 0.64
C VAL A 500 -8.40 9.57 -0.39
N SER A 501 -7.99 8.35 -0.01
CA SER A 501 -8.05 7.17 -0.90
C SER A 501 -9.49 6.77 -1.25
N ILE A 502 -10.46 6.95 -0.34
CA ILE A 502 -11.89 6.75 -0.64
C ILE A 502 -12.38 7.79 -1.63
N PHE A 503 -11.99 9.07 -1.48
CA PHE A 503 -12.34 10.10 -2.46
C PHE A 503 -11.80 9.75 -3.85
N ILE A 504 -10.55 9.31 -3.94
CA ILE A 504 -9.95 8.82 -5.20
C ILE A 504 -10.81 7.70 -5.78
N PHE A 505 -11.15 6.68 -4.99
CA PHE A 505 -11.98 5.56 -5.43
C PHE A 505 -13.34 6.03 -5.95
N VAL A 506 -14.05 6.89 -5.22
CA VAL A 506 -15.36 7.42 -5.61
C VAL A 506 -15.26 8.23 -6.90
N ILE A 507 -14.27 9.12 -7.02
CA ILE A 507 -14.04 9.91 -8.23
C ILE A 507 -13.82 9.02 -9.45
N VAL A 508 -12.90 8.04 -9.33
CA VAL A 508 -12.60 7.13 -10.43
C VAL A 508 -13.83 6.29 -10.77
N ALA A 509 -14.57 5.79 -9.78
CA ALA A 509 -15.80 5.04 -10.00
C ALA A 509 -16.88 5.87 -10.72
N LEU A 510 -17.08 7.13 -10.33
CA LEU A 510 -18.03 8.05 -10.95
C LEU A 510 -17.69 8.37 -12.41
N ILE A 511 -16.41 8.35 -12.79
CA ILE A 511 -15.97 8.54 -14.17
C ILE A 511 -16.06 7.22 -14.95
N SER A 512 -15.58 6.13 -14.37
CA SER A 512 -15.46 4.83 -15.03
C SER A 512 -16.80 4.12 -15.22
N ILE A 513 -17.73 4.16 -14.27
CA ILE A 513 -19.01 3.43 -14.37
C ILE A 513 -19.84 3.91 -15.58
N PRO A 514 -20.07 5.22 -15.79
CA PRO A 514 -20.77 5.70 -16.98
C PRO A 514 -20.01 5.37 -18.27
N ALA A 515 -18.69 5.45 -18.26
CA ALA A 515 -17.86 5.12 -19.42
C ALA A 515 -18.00 3.64 -19.82
N PHE A 516 -17.94 2.71 -18.86
CA PHE A 516 -18.13 1.28 -19.09
C PHE A 516 -19.55 0.93 -19.54
N ARG A 517 -20.56 1.64 -19.03
CA ARG A 517 -21.94 1.45 -19.50
C ARG A 517 -22.10 1.86 -20.96
N ARG A 518 -21.40 2.92 -21.40
CA ARG A 518 -21.40 3.35 -22.81
C ARG A 518 -20.63 2.40 -23.72
N THR A 519 -19.60 1.71 -23.24
CA THR A 519 -18.89 0.70 -24.06
C THR A 519 -19.74 -0.53 -24.33
N LYS A 520 -20.66 -0.91 -23.44
CA LYS A 520 -21.64 -1.99 -23.74
C LYS A 520 -22.52 -1.67 -24.96
N ALA A 521 -22.91 -0.41 -25.12
CA ALA A 521 -23.64 0.02 -26.31
C ALA A 521 -22.83 -0.09 -27.61
N LEU A 522 -21.49 -0.17 -27.53
CA LEU A 522 -20.63 -0.45 -28.68
C LEU A 522 -20.57 -1.95 -29.01
N GLU A 523 -20.73 -2.82 -28.00
CA GLU A 523 -20.80 -4.28 -28.20
C GLU A 523 -22.09 -4.70 -28.91
N GLU A 524 -23.21 -3.98 -28.68
CA GLU A 524 -24.52 -4.25 -29.29
C GLU A 524 -24.62 -3.81 -30.77
N VAL A 525 -23.60 -3.15 -31.31
CA VAL A 525 -23.55 -2.70 -32.73
C VAL A 525 -22.86 -3.73 -33.63
N ASN A 526 -22.12 -4.69 -33.05
CA ASN A 526 -21.62 -5.89 -33.73
C ASN A 526 -22.61 -7.04 -33.58
#